data_AF-A0A6L9J207-F1
#
_entry.id   AF-A0A6L9J207-F1
#
_cell.length_a   1.000
_cell.length_b   1.000
_cell.length_c   1.000
_cell.angle_alpha   90.00
_cell.angle_beta   90.00
_cell.angle_gamma   90.00
#
_symmetry.space_group_name_H-M   'P 1'
#
loop_
_entity.id
_entity.type
_entity.pdbx_description
1 polymer ?
#
loop_
_entity_poly.entity_id
_entity_poly.type
_entity_poly.pdbx_seq_one_letter_code
_entity_poly.pdbx_strand_id
1 'polypeptide(L)'
;VPEYQGRGRPPTIKRPQAGWHYAQMVKQRDDQGNLLGIEVRVIYGDETTLARTGEHTIHVERTNLTSRHMNGRLVRKTLGFSKRVALLRAACIWEDVVYNLTRSVKTLRIEVNNGYQRWLQCSPAMAADLTDHIWSIR
;
A
#
# COMPACT_ATOMS: atom_id res chain seq x y z
N VAL A 1 -8.17 -13.75 14.59
CA VAL A 1 -9.26 -13.44 15.53
C VAL A 1 -9.33 -14.61 16.48
N PRO A 2 -9.15 -14.42 17.79
CA PRO A 2 -9.27 -15.54 18.72
C PRO A 2 -10.71 -16.04 18.66
N GLU A 3 -10.89 -17.33 18.85
CA GLU A 3 -12.22 -17.94 18.81
C GLU A 3 -13.06 -17.37 19.96
N TYR A 4 -14.30 -16.99 19.66
CA TYR A 4 -15.19 -16.40 20.66
C TYR A 4 -15.54 -17.46 21.71
N GLN A 5 -15.05 -17.29 22.94
CA GLN A 5 -15.30 -18.23 24.06
C GLN A 5 -16.43 -17.79 25.00
N GLY A 6 -17.22 -16.78 24.63
CA GLY A 6 -18.36 -16.32 25.42
C GLY A 6 -19.67 -17.05 25.09
N ARG A 7 -20.72 -16.83 25.89
CA ARG A 7 -22.11 -17.16 25.53
C ARG A 7 -22.80 -15.92 24.97
N GLY A 8 -23.38 -16.02 23.77
CA GLY A 8 -24.18 -14.96 23.12
C GLY A 8 -23.61 -14.48 21.79
N ARG A 9 -24.13 -13.36 21.27
CA ARG A 9 -23.62 -12.73 20.03
C ARG A 9 -22.20 -12.21 20.30
N PRO A 10 -21.20 -12.60 19.48
CA PRO A 10 -19.85 -12.06 19.62
C PRO A 10 -19.89 -10.52 19.59
N PRO A 11 -19.13 -9.83 20.45
CA PRO A 11 -19.11 -8.38 20.46
C PRO A 11 -18.76 -7.86 19.06
N THR A 12 -19.59 -6.96 18.53
CA THR A 12 -19.42 -6.37 17.20
C THR A 12 -18.13 -5.54 17.10
N ILE A 13 -17.63 -5.06 18.25
CA ILE A 13 -16.42 -4.26 18.38
C ILE A 13 -15.22 -5.22 18.46
N LYS A 14 -14.40 -5.23 17.40
CA LYS A 14 -13.12 -5.95 17.39
C LYS A 14 -12.26 -5.44 18.54
N ARG A 15 -11.80 -6.34 19.42
CA ARG A 15 -10.82 -6.02 20.46
C ARG A 15 -9.41 -6.20 19.91
N PRO A 16 -8.47 -5.30 20.23
CA PRO A 16 -7.06 -5.49 19.87
C PRO A 16 -6.52 -6.75 20.56
N GLN A 17 -5.64 -7.48 19.88
CA GLN A 17 -4.90 -8.60 20.48
C GLN A 17 -3.52 -8.12 20.95
N ALA A 18 -2.85 -8.93 21.78
CA ALA A 18 -1.46 -8.71 22.13
C ALA A 18 -0.60 -8.55 20.87
N GLY A 19 0.24 -7.51 20.83
CA GLY A 19 1.10 -7.18 19.68
C GLY A 19 0.41 -6.41 18.55
N TRP A 20 -0.84 -5.94 18.71
CA TRP A 20 -1.45 -5.01 17.77
C TRP A 20 -0.82 -3.62 17.89
N HIS A 21 -0.36 -3.09 16.76
CA HIS A 21 0.08 -1.70 16.61
C HIS A 21 -0.89 -1.00 15.66
N TYR A 22 -1.55 0.03 16.15
CA TYR A 22 -2.57 0.76 15.40
C TYR A 22 -2.45 2.26 15.67
N ALA A 23 -2.01 2.97 14.64
CA ALA A 23 -2.02 4.42 14.59
C ALA A 23 -3.13 4.91 13.66
N GLN A 24 -3.78 6.00 14.03
CA GLN A 24 -4.78 6.69 13.24
C GLN A 24 -4.27 8.08 12.84
N MET A 25 -4.37 8.41 11.56
CA MET A 25 -4.10 9.75 11.05
C MET A 25 -5.42 10.48 10.87
N VAL A 26 -5.66 11.48 11.71
CA VAL A 26 -6.89 12.28 11.71
C VAL A 26 -6.61 13.56 10.93
N LYS A 27 -7.20 13.67 9.73
CA LYS A 27 -7.11 14.86 8.89
C LYS A 27 -7.99 15.96 9.50
N GLN A 28 -7.38 17.05 9.96
CA GLN A 28 -8.07 18.22 10.47
C GLN A 28 -8.44 19.12 9.29
N ARG A 29 -9.71 19.55 9.21
CA ARG A 29 -10.24 20.35 8.11
C ARG A 29 -10.99 21.58 8.63
N ASP A 30 -10.96 22.65 7.86
CA ASP A 30 -11.81 23.82 8.13
C ASP A 30 -13.27 23.57 7.72
N ASP A 31 -14.14 24.54 8.00
CA ASP A 31 -15.57 24.49 7.66
C ASP A 31 -15.83 24.40 6.15
N GLN A 32 -14.85 24.79 5.33
CA GLN A 32 -14.89 24.73 3.87
C GLN A 32 -14.35 23.40 3.33
N GLY A 33 -13.82 22.53 4.19
CA GLY A 33 -13.27 21.23 3.86
C GLY A 33 -11.79 21.24 3.44
N ASN A 34 -11.08 22.36 3.53
CA ASN A 34 -9.65 22.44 3.25
C ASN A 34 -8.84 21.72 4.34
N LEU A 35 -7.74 21.07 3.95
CA LEU A 35 -6.87 20.37 4.90
C LEU A 35 -6.02 21.37 5.68
N LEU A 36 -6.21 21.44 7.00
CA LEU A 36 -5.41 22.30 7.89
C LEU A 36 -4.18 21.57 8.44
N GLY A 37 -4.29 20.26 8.65
CA GLY A 37 -3.22 19.47 9.21
C GLY A 37 -3.60 18.01 9.40
N ILE A 38 -2.66 17.23 9.93
CA ILE A 38 -2.87 15.82 10.26
C ILE A 38 -2.40 15.61 11.69
N GLU A 39 -3.29 15.08 12.51
CA GLU A 39 -2.97 14.64 13.87
C GLU A 39 -2.78 13.12 13.85
N VAL A 40 -1.64 12.65 14.36
CA VAL A 40 -1.36 11.21 14.46
C VAL A 40 -1.65 10.75 15.88
N ARG A 41 -2.52 9.75 16.02
CA ARG A 41 -2.92 9.17 17.32
C ARG A 41 -2.54 7.69 17.36
N VAL A 42 -1.73 7.29 18.34
CA VAL A 42 -1.53 5.87 18.66
C VAL A 42 -2.72 5.41 19.49
N ILE A 43 -3.51 4.50 18.93
CA ILE A 43 -4.71 3.98 19.59
C ILE A 43 -4.40 2.67 20.33
N TYR A 44 -3.57 1.81 19.73
CA TYR A 44 -3.10 0.57 20.36
C TYR A 44 -1.61 0.35 20.05
N GLY A 45 -0.88 -0.17 21.04
CA GLY A 45 0.55 -0.49 20.94
C GLY A 45 1.39 0.29 21.94
N ASP A 46 2.70 0.26 21.75
CA ASP A 46 3.70 0.94 22.56
C ASP A 46 4.39 2.08 21.76
N GLU A 47 5.47 2.62 22.31
CA GLU A 47 6.28 3.68 21.70
C GLU A 47 6.85 3.29 20.32
N THR A 48 6.99 1.99 20.02
CA THR A 48 7.49 1.50 18.72
C THR A 48 6.41 1.55 17.63
N THR A 49 5.16 1.80 17.99
CA THR A 49 4.01 1.74 17.08
C THR A 49 4.19 2.59 15.84
N LEU A 50 4.62 3.84 15.98
CA LEU A 50 4.79 4.75 14.84
C LEU A 50 5.89 4.28 13.89
N ALA A 51 6.99 3.74 14.39
CA ALA A 51 8.03 3.15 13.56
C ALA A 51 7.52 1.94 12.76
N ARG A 52 6.57 1.18 13.32
CA ARG A 52 5.98 0.01 12.66
C ARG A 52 4.86 0.35 11.67
N THR A 53 4.03 1.36 11.98
CA THR A 53 2.89 1.74 11.15
C THR A 53 3.20 2.84 10.14
N GLY A 54 4.28 3.59 10.37
CA GLY A 54 4.63 4.81 9.65
C GLY A 54 3.91 6.05 10.20
N GLU A 55 4.46 7.21 9.88
CA GLU A 55 3.95 8.54 10.28
C GLU A 55 3.06 9.18 9.20
N HIS A 56 3.06 8.61 7.99
CA HIS A 56 2.27 9.10 6.85
C HIS A 56 1.59 7.96 6.09
N THR A 57 0.33 8.16 5.70
CA THR A 57 -0.42 7.22 4.86
C THR A 57 -0.16 7.42 3.37
N ILE A 58 0.57 8.45 2.96
CA ILE A 58 0.73 8.83 1.55
C ILE A 58 1.24 7.69 0.68
N HIS A 59 2.18 6.88 1.17
CA HIS A 59 2.74 5.76 0.43
C HIS A 59 1.69 4.65 0.23
N VAL A 60 0.95 4.30 1.29
CA VAL A 60 -0.12 3.29 1.24
C VAL A 60 -1.29 3.77 0.37
N GLU A 61 -1.68 5.04 0.49
CA GLU A 61 -2.70 5.67 -0.35
C GLU A 61 -2.31 5.64 -1.83
N ARG A 62 -1.04 5.97 -2.14
CA ARG A 62 -0.50 5.94 -3.49
C ARG A 62 -0.48 4.52 -4.07
N THR A 63 0.02 3.54 -3.31
CA THR A 63 0.02 2.13 -3.73
C THR A 63 -1.41 1.67 -4.02
N ASN A 64 -2.36 1.92 -3.12
CA ASN A 64 -3.75 1.57 -3.32
C ASN A 64 -4.38 2.21 -4.57
N LEU A 65 -4.02 3.45 -4.89
CA LEU A 65 -4.49 4.11 -6.12
C LEU A 65 -3.89 3.46 -7.36
N THR A 66 -2.57 3.22 -7.38
CA THR A 66 -1.88 2.52 -8.46
C THR A 66 -2.50 1.14 -8.69
N SER A 67 -2.77 0.38 -7.63
CA SER A 67 -3.38 -0.95 -7.76
C SER A 67 -4.77 -0.91 -8.36
N ARG A 68 -5.62 0.04 -7.97
CA ARG A 68 -6.95 0.21 -8.60
C ARG A 68 -6.85 0.62 -10.07
N HIS A 69 -5.83 1.38 -10.43
CA HIS A 69 -5.61 1.80 -11.81
C HIS A 69 -5.11 0.65 -12.70
N MET A 70 -4.25 -0.22 -12.16
CA MET A 70 -3.69 -1.36 -12.89
C MET A 70 -4.59 -2.59 -12.87
N ASN A 71 -5.39 -2.77 -11.82
CA ASN A 71 -6.19 -3.94 -11.60
C ASN A 71 -7.68 -3.58 -11.48
N GLY A 72 -8.39 -3.70 -12.61
CA GLY A 72 -9.82 -3.39 -12.69
C GLY A 72 -10.72 -4.22 -11.75
N ARG A 73 -10.20 -5.30 -11.15
CA ARG A 73 -10.89 -6.10 -10.12
C ARG A 73 -10.96 -5.39 -8.77
N LEU A 74 -10.07 -4.42 -8.51
CA LEU A 74 -9.99 -3.65 -7.26
C LEU A 74 -10.79 -2.34 -7.30
N VAL A 75 -11.35 -2.00 -8.47
CA VAL A 75 -12.19 -0.80 -8.63
C VAL A 75 -13.54 -1.00 -7.92
N ARG A 76 -14.04 0.07 -7.30
CA ARG A 76 -15.33 0.07 -6.61
C ARG A 76 -16.47 -0.20 -7.61
N LYS A 77 -17.36 -1.15 -7.27
CA LYS A 77 -18.56 -1.51 -8.06
C LYS A 77 -18.24 -1.93 -9.52
N THR A 78 -17.10 -2.59 -9.74
CA THR A 78 -16.75 -3.15 -11.04
C THR A 78 -17.55 -4.43 -11.35
N LEU A 79 -17.91 -4.64 -12.62
CA LEU A 79 -18.41 -5.94 -13.08
C LEU A 79 -17.26 -6.95 -13.32
N GLY A 80 -16.01 -6.48 -13.35
CA GLY A 80 -14.81 -7.30 -13.56
C GLY A 80 -14.28 -7.97 -12.29
N PHE A 81 -15.09 -8.15 -11.25
CA PHE A 81 -14.63 -8.74 -9.99
C PHE A 81 -14.33 -10.24 -10.15
N SER A 82 -13.45 -10.76 -9.30
CA SER A 82 -13.18 -12.21 -9.26
C SER A 82 -14.20 -12.91 -8.39
N LYS A 83 -14.90 -13.91 -8.93
CA LYS A 83 -15.86 -14.75 -8.17
C LYS A 83 -15.17 -15.68 -7.15
N ARG A 84 -13.90 -16.01 -7.38
CA ARG A 84 -13.08 -16.85 -6.50
C ARG A 84 -11.95 -16.01 -5.90
N VAL A 85 -11.74 -16.09 -4.58
CA VAL A 85 -10.66 -15.38 -3.87
C VAL A 85 -9.29 -15.75 -4.43
N ALA A 86 -9.07 -17.00 -4.84
CA ALA A 86 -7.82 -17.43 -5.45
C ALA A 86 -7.50 -16.65 -6.75
N LEU A 87 -8.51 -16.35 -7.56
CA LEU A 87 -8.33 -15.56 -8.79
C LEU A 87 -8.06 -14.09 -8.48
N LEU A 88 -8.67 -13.54 -7.42
CA LEU A 88 -8.34 -12.18 -6.95
C LEU A 88 -6.88 -12.11 -6.48
N ARG A 89 -6.44 -13.09 -5.69
CA ARG A 89 -5.05 -13.16 -5.21
C ARG A 89 -4.07 -13.27 -6.38
N ALA A 90 -4.32 -14.15 -7.34
CA ALA A 90 -3.49 -14.28 -8.54
C ALA A 90 -3.42 -12.98 -9.33
N ALA A 91 -4.54 -12.25 -9.45
CA ALA A 91 -4.59 -10.95 -10.10
C ALA A 91 -3.74 -9.88 -9.41
N CYS A 92 -3.82 -9.80 -8.08
CA CYS A 92 -3.02 -8.87 -7.29
C CYS A 92 -1.53 -9.20 -7.36
N ILE A 93 -1.17 -10.49 -7.24
CA ILE A 93 0.23 -10.93 -7.40
C ILE A 93 0.74 -10.55 -8.79
N TRP A 94 -0.05 -10.80 -9.84
CA TRP A 94 0.34 -10.44 -11.20
C TRP A 94 0.56 -8.94 -11.36
N GLU A 95 -0.34 -8.13 -10.81
CA GLU A 95 -0.20 -6.66 -10.80
C GLU A 95 1.07 -6.21 -10.08
N ASP A 96 1.34 -6.74 -8.87
CA ASP A 96 2.54 -6.41 -8.10
C ASP A 96 3.83 -6.80 -8.86
N VAL A 97 3.83 -7.97 -9.50
CA VAL A 97 4.95 -8.44 -10.32
C VAL A 97 5.20 -7.49 -11.50
N VAL A 98 4.14 -7.14 -12.23
CA VAL A 98 4.23 -6.21 -13.38
C VAL A 98 4.73 -4.84 -12.92
N TYR A 99 4.15 -4.29 -11.85
CA TYR A 99 4.53 -2.97 -11.36
C TYR A 99 6.00 -2.92 -10.92
N ASN A 100 6.44 -3.91 -10.13
CA ASN A 100 7.77 -3.89 -9.53
C ASN A 100 8.88 -4.31 -10.49
N LEU A 101 8.64 -5.27 -11.40
CA LEU A 101 9.69 -5.81 -12.26
C LEU A 101 9.79 -5.12 -13.62
N THR A 102 8.67 -4.65 -14.20
CA THR A 102 8.64 -4.22 -15.61
C THR A 102 8.49 -2.72 -15.82
N ARG A 103 8.02 -1.97 -14.82
CA ARG A 103 7.80 -0.52 -14.96
C ARG A 103 8.97 0.28 -14.38
N SER A 104 9.55 1.14 -15.20
CA SER A 104 10.46 2.18 -14.71
C SER A 104 9.68 3.32 -14.06
N VAL A 105 10.06 3.74 -12.85
CA VAL A 105 9.41 4.86 -12.17
C VAL A 105 10.32 6.09 -12.22
N LYS A 106 9.75 7.23 -12.63
CA LYS A 106 10.50 8.49 -12.85
C LYS A 106 11.32 8.94 -11.63
N THR A 107 10.81 8.70 -10.43
CA THR A 107 11.43 9.08 -9.14
C THR A 107 12.56 8.16 -8.70
N LEU A 108 12.68 6.96 -9.30
CA LEU A 108 13.73 5.99 -8.98
C LEU A 108 14.90 6.04 -9.97
N ARG A 109 14.81 6.87 -11.02
CA ARG A 109 15.86 6.98 -12.03
C ARG A 109 17.16 7.45 -11.40
N ILE A 110 18.25 6.83 -11.81
CA ILE A 110 19.60 7.13 -11.31
C ILE A 110 20.24 8.14 -12.25
N GLU A 111 20.79 9.22 -11.70
CA GLU A 111 21.53 10.20 -12.50
C GLU A 111 22.92 9.64 -12.82
N VAL A 112 23.27 9.57 -14.11
CA VAL A 112 24.57 9.03 -14.56
C VAL A 112 25.40 10.02 -15.37
N ASN A 113 24.78 11.04 -15.97
CA ASN A 113 25.44 12.14 -16.68
C ASN A 113 26.69 11.74 -17.50
N ASN A 114 26.57 10.69 -18.32
CA ASN A 114 27.70 10.11 -19.06
C ASN A 114 27.92 10.74 -20.46
N GLY A 115 27.47 11.99 -20.67
CA GLY A 115 27.53 12.70 -21.94
C GLY A 115 26.44 12.32 -22.96
N TYR A 116 25.96 11.08 -22.95
CA TYR A 116 24.91 10.59 -23.86
C TYR A 116 23.54 10.47 -23.18
N GLN A 117 23.53 10.20 -21.88
CA GLN A 117 22.33 9.97 -21.10
C GLN A 117 22.47 10.60 -19.72
N ARG A 118 21.46 11.38 -19.32
CA ARG A 118 21.38 11.95 -17.98
C ARG A 118 20.84 10.96 -16.95
N TRP A 119 19.85 10.15 -17.33
CA TRP A 119 19.07 9.31 -16.41
C TRP A 119 19.04 7.85 -16.85
N LEU A 120 19.48 6.93 -16.00
CA LEU A 120 19.17 5.51 -16.14
C LEU A 120 17.78 5.20 -15.58
N GLN A 121 17.03 4.38 -16.32
CA GLN A 121 15.72 3.92 -15.87
C GLN A 121 15.89 2.86 -14.78
N CYS A 122 15.01 2.90 -13.78
CA CYS A 122 15.05 2.00 -12.64
C CYS A 122 13.63 1.57 -12.27
N SER A 123 13.42 0.27 -12.09
CA SER A 123 12.17 -0.29 -11.57
C SER A 123 12.19 -0.34 -10.04
N PRO A 124 11.03 -0.46 -9.38
CA PRO A 124 10.99 -0.64 -7.92
C PRO A 124 11.80 -1.84 -7.44
N ALA A 125 11.79 -2.95 -8.18
CA ALA A 125 12.58 -4.13 -7.81
C ALA A 125 14.08 -3.93 -7.98
N MET A 126 14.52 -3.12 -8.96
CA MET A 126 15.93 -2.72 -9.07
C MET A 126 16.35 -1.84 -7.89
N ALA A 127 15.52 -0.87 -7.50
CA ALA A 127 15.79 0.00 -6.36
C ALA A 127 15.81 -0.75 -5.01
N ALA A 128 15.24 -1.95 -4.97
CA ALA A 128 15.24 -2.85 -3.81
C ALA A 128 16.30 -3.95 -3.92
N ASP A 129 17.22 -3.89 -4.89
CA ASP A 129 18.27 -4.88 -5.16
C ASP A 129 17.75 -6.32 -5.37
N LEU A 130 16.51 -6.47 -5.85
CA LEU A 130 15.91 -7.77 -6.16
C LEU A 130 16.21 -8.24 -7.59
N THR A 131 16.59 -7.32 -8.47
CA THR A 131 16.93 -7.54 -9.88
C THR A 131 17.87 -6.45 -10.36
N ASP A 132 18.66 -6.72 -11.39
CA ASP A 132 19.63 -5.78 -11.98
C ASP A 132 19.11 -5.11 -13.27
N HIS A 133 17.93 -5.52 -13.76
CA HIS A 133 17.34 -5.00 -14.98
C HIS A 133 15.81 -4.90 -14.91
N ILE A 134 15.25 -4.16 -15.87
CA ILE A 134 13.81 -4.05 -16.10
C ILE A 134 13.37 -5.24 -16.95
N TRP A 135 12.42 -6.02 -16.43
CA TRP A 135 11.90 -7.20 -17.12
C TRP A 135 10.89 -6.82 -18.21
N SER A 136 10.84 -7.61 -19.27
CA SER A 136 9.81 -7.52 -20.31
C SER A 136 8.82 -8.67 -20.19
N ILE A 137 7.53 -8.39 -20.32
CA ILE A 137 6.47 -9.41 -20.47
C ILE A 137 6.12 -9.48 -21.95
N ARG A 138 6.07 -10.69 -22.50
CA ARG A 138 5.61 -10.99 -23.85
C ARG A 138 4.16 -11.47 -23.84
#